data_AF-R9IIT6-F1
#
_entry.id   AF-R9IIT6-F1
#
_cell.length_a   1.000
_cell.length_b   1.000
_cell.length_c   1.000
_cell.angle_alpha   90.00
_cell.angle_beta   90.00
_cell.angle_gamma   90.00
#
_symmetry.space_group_name_H-M   'P 1'
#
loop_
_entity.id
_entity.type
_entity.pdbx_description
1 polymer ?
#
loop_
_entity_poly.entity_id
_entity_poly.type
_entity_poly.pdbx_seq_one_letter_code
_entity_poly.pdbx_strand_id
1 'polypeptide(L)'
;MGINGIGPAGYPLAGYRTGTSQHKAAQKSFANELGNAASAQQKEYIVFLKSEDMLYSGGNGTGLSYYIQYAENSTEEDPTVIAKGVDENGEEFEQTIHINRINPRCATIVEMHALEAHLGVDKNGGLTSLPPETGNMGLHDTADFMDMFQQQIYDMKLLKQSGLAAYYQYSMRMFEEFMTRGK
;
A
#
# COMPACT_ATOMS: atom_id res chain seq x y z
N MET A 1 23.25 38.09 -78.98
CA MET A 1 22.20 37.23 -79.55
C MET A 1 21.36 36.71 -78.40
N GLY A 2 20.06 37.01 -78.41
CA GLY A 2 19.16 36.62 -77.33
C GLY A 2 18.64 35.20 -77.48
N ILE A 3 18.19 34.63 -76.36
CA ILE A 3 17.04 33.72 -76.30
C ILE A 3 16.37 33.89 -74.93
N ASN A 4 15.11 34.31 -74.94
CA ASN A 4 14.18 34.17 -73.82
C ASN A 4 13.57 32.76 -73.91
N GLY A 5 13.43 32.08 -72.77
CA GLY A 5 12.74 30.79 -72.65
C GLY A 5 12.05 30.66 -71.29
N ILE A 6 10.78 31.09 -71.24
CA ILE A 6 9.60 30.52 -70.57
C ILE A 6 9.84 29.61 -69.33
N GLY A 7 9.28 30.01 -68.18
CA GLY A 7 9.28 29.24 -66.92
C GLY A 7 8.38 27.99 -66.91
N PRO A 8 8.37 27.22 -65.81
CA PRO A 8 7.25 27.38 -64.89
C PRO A 8 7.65 27.41 -63.40
N ALA A 9 6.70 27.93 -62.63
CA ALA A 9 6.76 28.11 -61.19
C ALA A 9 6.96 26.81 -60.42
N GLY A 10 7.63 26.91 -59.26
CA GLY A 10 7.64 25.84 -58.27
C GLY A 10 8.73 25.97 -57.21
N TYR A 11 8.33 26.49 -56.04
CA TYR A 11 8.84 26.22 -54.69
C TYR A 11 10.20 26.83 -54.27
N PRO A 12 10.23 27.70 -53.23
CA PRO A 12 11.49 28.15 -52.64
C PRO A 12 12.15 27.06 -51.79
N LEU A 13 13.46 26.93 -51.98
CA LEU A 13 14.40 26.21 -51.12
C LEU A 13 14.45 26.91 -49.75
N ALA A 14 13.76 26.37 -48.74
CA ALA A 14 13.82 26.88 -47.37
C ALA A 14 14.70 25.93 -46.53
N GLY A 15 15.81 26.48 -46.02
CA GLY A 15 16.90 25.74 -45.39
C GLY A 15 16.52 24.95 -44.15
N TYR A 16 17.31 23.89 -43.92
CA TYR A 16 17.38 23.17 -42.65
C TYR A 16 17.69 24.15 -41.50
N ARG A 17 16.74 24.32 -40.58
CA ARG A 17 17.00 24.80 -39.22
C ARG A 17 16.94 23.60 -38.28
N THR A 18 18.10 23.21 -37.77
CA THR A 18 18.27 22.23 -36.70
C THR A 18 17.59 22.74 -35.42
N GLY A 19 16.51 22.07 -35.01
CA GLY A 19 15.78 22.36 -33.79
C GLY A 19 16.53 21.88 -32.54
N THR A 20 17.47 22.67 -32.04
CA THR A 20 18.24 22.38 -30.80
C THR A 20 17.53 22.82 -29.51
N SER A 21 16.32 23.39 -29.61
CA SER A 21 15.61 23.95 -28.46
C SER A 21 14.69 22.95 -27.74
N GLN A 22 14.13 21.95 -28.44
CA GLN A 22 13.27 20.94 -27.83
C GLN A 22 14.06 19.88 -27.04
N HIS A 23 15.27 19.53 -27.49
CA HIS A 23 16.14 18.57 -26.78
C HIS A 23 16.62 19.08 -25.41
N LYS A 24 16.91 20.39 -25.27
CA LYS A 24 17.39 20.97 -24.01
C LYS A 24 16.30 21.09 -22.94
N ALA A 25 15.03 21.28 -23.34
CA ALA A 25 13.90 21.34 -22.41
C ALA A 25 13.57 19.94 -21.85
N ALA A 26 13.53 18.92 -22.72
CA ALA A 26 13.29 17.53 -22.31
C ALA A 26 14.41 16.97 -21.41
N GLN A 27 15.69 17.29 -21.70
CA GLN A 27 16.80 16.90 -20.83
C GLN A 27 16.78 17.59 -19.46
N LYS A 28 16.33 18.85 -19.38
CA LYS A 28 16.17 19.55 -18.09
C LYS A 28 15.04 18.94 -17.25
N SER A 29 13.94 18.54 -17.87
CA SER A 29 12.86 17.83 -17.16
C SER A 29 13.32 16.48 -16.64
N PHE A 30 14.01 15.67 -17.46
CA PHE A 30 14.54 14.38 -17.01
C PHE A 30 15.61 14.52 -15.93
N ALA A 31 16.51 15.50 -16.02
CA ALA A 31 17.52 15.75 -15.00
C ALA A 31 16.92 16.26 -13.68
N ASN A 32 15.84 17.05 -13.73
CA ASN A 32 15.09 17.46 -12.54
C ASN A 32 14.29 16.31 -11.93
N GLU A 33 13.69 15.44 -12.73
CA GLU A 33 13.04 14.21 -12.26
C GLU A 33 14.04 13.23 -11.65
N LEU A 34 15.22 13.07 -12.25
CA LEU A 34 16.30 12.24 -11.71
C LEU A 34 16.91 12.87 -10.46
N GLY A 35 17.00 14.20 -10.38
CA GLY A 35 17.42 14.95 -9.21
C GLY A 35 16.44 14.78 -8.04
N ASN A 36 15.13 14.83 -8.31
CA ASN A 36 14.08 14.55 -7.33
C ASN A 36 14.06 13.08 -6.89
N ALA A 37 14.30 12.14 -7.81
CA ALA A 37 14.40 10.71 -7.50
C ALA A 37 15.68 10.36 -6.73
N ALA A 38 16.78 11.07 -6.97
CA ALA A 38 18.03 10.94 -6.22
C ALA A 38 17.98 11.65 -4.85
N SER A 39 17.11 12.65 -4.69
CA SER A 39 16.81 13.29 -3.40
C SER A 39 15.67 12.62 -2.63
N ALA A 40 14.98 11.64 -3.23
CA ALA A 40 14.11 10.76 -2.49
C ALA A 40 15.00 10.02 -1.49
N GLN A 41 14.83 10.30 -0.20
CA GLN A 41 15.55 9.61 0.86
C GLN A 41 15.53 8.10 0.54
N GLN A 42 16.71 7.49 0.51
CA GLN A 42 16.81 6.03 0.53
C GLN A 42 16.08 5.56 1.78
N LYS A 43 14.80 5.19 1.63
CA LYS A 43 14.05 4.55 2.71
C LYS A 43 14.67 3.18 2.88
N GLU A 44 15.37 2.99 3.99
CA GLU A 44 15.81 1.66 4.41
C GLU A 44 14.56 0.84 4.76
N TYR A 45 14.37 -0.28 4.08
CA TYR A 45 13.28 -1.20 4.36
C TYR A 45 13.84 -2.34 5.21
N ILE A 46 13.54 -2.35 6.51
CA ILE A 46 13.85 -3.51 7.35
C ILE A 46 12.72 -4.53 7.18
N VAL A 47 13.09 -5.79 7.04
CA VAL A 47 12.14 -6.89 6.86
C VAL A 47 12.36 -7.88 7.99
N PHE A 48 11.33 -8.09 8.79
CA PHE A 48 11.30 -9.15 9.80
C PHE A 48 10.92 -10.47 9.13
N LEU A 49 11.73 -11.51 9.35
CA LEU A 49 11.42 -12.86 8.87
C LEU A 49 10.60 -13.61 9.92
N LYS A 50 9.51 -14.24 9.50
CA LYS A 50 8.60 -14.96 10.39
C LYS A 50 9.32 -16.16 11.04
N SER A 51 9.29 -16.22 12.38
CA SER A 51 9.68 -17.37 13.20
C SER A 51 8.45 -18.13 13.72
N GLU A 52 8.65 -19.31 14.35
CA GLU A 52 7.54 -20.20 14.77
C GLU A 52 6.63 -19.58 15.85
N ASP A 53 7.18 -18.70 16.68
CA ASP A 53 6.54 -17.97 17.77
C ASP A 53 5.80 -16.69 17.31
N MET A 54 6.02 -16.26 16.06
CA MET A 54 5.41 -15.07 15.51
C MET A 54 4.05 -15.40 14.85
N LEU A 55 3.02 -14.66 15.23
CA LEU A 55 1.70 -14.69 14.61
C LEU A 55 1.73 -14.03 13.24
N TYR A 56 2.44 -12.91 13.15
CA TYR A 56 2.58 -12.09 11.95
C TYR A 56 4.01 -11.59 11.81
N SER A 57 4.47 -11.45 10.57
CA SER A 57 5.67 -10.71 10.21
C SER A 57 5.46 -10.12 8.83
N GLY A 58 5.67 -8.82 8.68
CA GLY A 58 5.41 -8.13 7.43
C GLY A 58 5.53 -6.62 7.55
N GLY A 59 5.20 -5.92 6.47
CA GLY A 59 5.22 -4.48 6.40
C GLY A 59 4.33 -3.98 5.27
N ASN A 60 4.27 -2.67 5.10
CA ASN A 60 3.46 -2.04 4.05
C ASN A 60 4.26 -1.01 3.23
N GLY A 61 3.58 -0.31 2.32
CA GLY A 61 4.20 0.61 1.36
C GLY A 61 4.77 1.90 1.98
N THR A 62 4.51 2.17 3.27
CA THR A 62 4.95 3.40 3.93
C THR A 62 6.40 3.33 4.42
N GLY A 63 6.90 2.13 4.70
CA GLY A 63 8.13 1.87 5.45
C GLY A 63 7.87 1.13 6.78
N LEU A 64 6.62 1.15 7.26
CA LEU A 64 6.19 0.39 8.44
C LEU A 64 6.45 -1.11 8.25
N SER A 65 7.19 -1.71 9.18
CA SER A 65 7.56 -3.13 9.16
C SER A 65 7.65 -3.65 10.59
N TYR A 66 7.00 -4.78 10.87
CA TYR A 66 6.85 -5.31 12.22
C TYR A 66 6.51 -6.79 12.25
N TYR A 67 6.67 -7.37 13.43
CA TYR A 67 6.17 -8.69 13.76
C TYR A 67 5.26 -8.63 14.98
N ILE A 68 4.41 -9.65 15.13
CA ILE A 68 3.46 -9.79 16.25
C ILE A 68 3.63 -11.16 16.86
N GLN A 69 3.68 -11.24 18.18
CA GLN A 69 3.69 -12.49 18.95
C GLN A 69 2.79 -12.37 20.18
N TYR A 70 2.34 -13.49 20.73
CA TYR A 70 1.64 -13.45 22.02
C TYR A 70 2.55 -12.92 23.13
N ALA A 71 1.98 -12.12 24.03
CA ALA A 71 2.65 -11.72 25.25
C ALA A 71 2.80 -12.93 26.18
N GLU A 72 3.84 -12.97 27.01
CA GLU A 72 4.06 -14.07 27.96
C GLU A 72 2.90 -14.25 28.95
N ASN A 73 2.23 -13.15 29.30
CA ASN A 73 1.07 -13.11 30.19
C ASN A 73 -0.28 -13.17 29.43
N SER A 74 -0.27 -13.49 28.13
CA SER A 74 -1.50 -13.65 27.36
C SER A 74 -2.35 -14.80 27.91
N THR A 75 -3.66 -14.61 27.98
CA THR A 75 -4.61 -15.62 28.45
C THR A 75 -5.68 -15.86 27.38
N GLU A 76 -6.50 -16.90 27.56
CA GLU A 76 -7.64 -17.14 26.66
C GLU A 76 -8.73 -16.08 26.87
N GLU A 77 -8.91 -15.63 28.11
CA GLU A 77 -9.90 -14.61 28.49
C GLU A 77 -9.49 -13.19 28.08
N ASP A 78 -8.18 -12.89 28.08
CA ASP A 78 -7.61 -11.64 27.60
C ASP A 78 -6.39 -11.91 26.68
N PRO A 79 -6.65 -12.31 25.42
CA PRO A 79 -5.61 -12.54 24.45
C PRO A 79 -4.84 -11.24 24.21
N THR A 80 -3.56 -11.26 24.54
CA THR A 80 -2.68 -10.09 24.52
C THR A 80 -1.48 -10.39 23.65
N VAL A 81 -1.16 -9.47 22.74
CA VAL A 81 0.00 -9.60 21.84
C VAL A 81 0.94 -8.41 22.02
N ILE A 82 2.19 -8.61 21.64
CA ILE A 82 3.17 -7.55 21.50
C ILE A 82 3.55 -7.45 20.02
N ALA A 83 3.45 -6.23 19.48
CA ALA A 83 3.97 -5.90 18.17
C ALA A 83 5.25 -5.07 18.32
N LYS A 84 6.30 -5.45 17.60
CA LYS A 84 7.59 -4.75 17.59
C LYS A 84 8.06 -4.55 16.15
N GLY A 85 8.68 -3.42 15.87
CA GLY A 85 9.13 -3.11 14.53
C GLY A 85 9.69 -1.72 14.39
N VAL A 86 9.68 -1.22 13.15
CA VAL A 86 10.00 0.16 12.79
C VAL A 86 8.81 0.82 12.11
N ASP A 87 8.59 2.09 12.42
CA ASP A 87 7.52 2.91 11.83
C ASP A 87 7.88 3.39 10.40
N GLU A 88 7.00 4.19 9.81
CA GLU A 88 7.21 4.81 8.49
C GLU A 88 8.42 5.76 8.40
N ASN A 89 8.99 6.18 9.53
CA ASN A 89 10.16 7.04 9.65
C ASN A 89 11.45 6.25 9.97
N GLY A 90 11.35 4.94 10.21
CA GLY A 90 12.46 4.08 10.62
C GLY A 90 12.73 4.10 12.13
N GLU A 91 11.84 4.67 12.93
CA GLU A 91 11.95 4.68 14.40
C GLU A 91 11.41 3.36 14.97
N GLU A 92 12.14 2.77 15.92
CA GLU A 92 11.71 1.54 16.58
C GLU A 92 10.47 1.78 17.45
N PHE A 93 9.54 0.82 17.43
CA PHE A 93 8.36 0.84 18.29
C PHE A 93 8.07 -0.51 18.92
N GLU A 94 7.38 -0.47 20.04
CA GLU A 94 6.80 -1.63 20.73
C GLU A 94 5.40 -1.25 21.24
N GLN A 95 4.38 -2.02 20.89
CA GLN A 95 3.02 -1.84 21.41
C GLN A 95 2.46 -3.15 21.97
N THR A 96 1.80 -3.05 23.12
CA THR A 96 0.99 -4.14 23.68
C THR A 96 -0.46 -3.95 23.27
N ILE A 97 -1.08 -5.01 22.73
CA ILE A 97 -2.43 -4.96 22.17
C ILE A 97 -3.28 -6.02 22.87
N HIS A 98 -4.38 -5.59 23.46
CA HIS A 98 -5.42 -6.48 23.96
C HIS A 98 -6.41 -6.76 22.84
N ILE A 99 -6.45 -7.98 22.33
CA ILE A 99 -7.25 -8.33 21.15
C ILE A 99 -8.72 -8.00 21.38
N ASN A 100 -9.26 -8.31 22.57
CA ASN A 100 -10.66 -8.05 22.95
C ASN A 100 -11.04 -6.56 22.96
N ARG A 101 -10.07 -5.64 22.95
CA ARG A 101 -10.31 -4.19 22.95
C ARG A 101 -10.26 -3.57 21.55
N ILE A 102 -9.87 -4.35 20.54
CA ILE A 102 -9.79 -3.86 19.17
C ILE A 102 -11.18 -3.54 18.66
N ASN A 103 -11.34 -2.35 18.08
CA ASN A 103 -12.56 -1.95 17.39
C ASN A 103 -12.27 -1.81 15.89
N PRO A 104 -12.63 -2.79 15.03
CA PRO A 104 -12.42 -2.70 13.59
C PRO A 104 -12.99 -1.44 12.91
N ARG A 105 -13.91 -0.70 13.56
CA ARG A 105 -14.41 0.59 13.05
C ARG A 105 -13.54 1.80 13.39
N CYS A 106 -12.53 1.62 14.23
CA CYS A 106 -11.56 2.63 14.62
C CYS A 106 -10.32 1.90 15.17
N ALA A 107 -9.52 1.35 14.27
CA ALA A 107 -8.32 0.58 14.60
C ALA A 107 -7.13 1.02 13.76
N THR A 108 -5.92 0.75 14.23
CA THR A 108 -4.70 0.86 13.42
C THR A 108 -4.49 -0.40 12.57
N ILE A 109 -3.58 -0.31 11.59
CA ILE A 109 -3.19 -1.47 10.77
C ILE A 109 -2.51 -2.57 11.60
N VAL A 110 -1.77 -2.20 12.65
CA VAL A 110 -1.11 -3.14 13.56
C VAL A 110 -2.15 -3.90 14.38
N GLU A 111 -3.16 -3.21 14.90
CA GLU A 111 -4.28 -3.83 15.61
C GLU A 111 -5.05 -4.79 14.69
N MET A 112 -5.34 -4.39 13.45
CA MET A 112 -6.06 -5.25 12.52
C MET A 112 -5.26 -6.47 12.05
N HIS A 113 -3.94 -6.37 11.89
CA HIS A 113 -3.10 -7.56 11.66
C HIS A 113 -3.03 -8.47 12.88
N ALA A 114 -3.01 -7.92 14.10
CA ALA A 114 -3.11 -8.71 15.33
C ALA A 114 -4.42 -9.51 15.36
N LEU A 115 -5.54 -8.84 15.07
CA LEU A 115 -6.85 -9.47 15.03
C LEU A 115 -6.97 -10.50 13.90
N GLU A 116 -6.49 -10.19 12.69
CA GLU A 116 -6.45 -11.11 11.56
C GLU A 116 -5.70 -12.40 11.91
N ALA A 117 -4.52 -12.27 12.52
CA ALA A 117 -3.69 -13.40 12.87
C ALA A 117 -4.31 -14.23 14.02
N HIS A 118 -4.91 -13.56 15.01
CA HIS A 118 -5.59 -14.22 16.13
C HIS A 118 -6.82 -15.02 15.66
N LEU A 119 -7.63 -14.46 14.76
CA LEU A 119 -8.80 -15.14 14.19
C LEU A 119 -8.45 -16.21 13.16
N GLY A 120 -7.19 -16.27 12.71
CA GLY A 120 -6.74 -17.21 11.68
C GLY A 120 -7.45 -17.00 10.35
N VAL A 121 -7.72 -15.74 9.96
CA VAL A 121 -8.45 -15.41 8.73
C VAL A 121 -7.67 -15.93 7.52
N ASP A 122 -8.33 -16.69 6.64
CA ASP A 122 -7.72 -17.15 5.39
C ASP A 122 -7.40 -15.95 4.48
N LYS A 123 -6.16 -15.90 4.02
CA LYS A 123 -5.60 -14.83 3.18
C LYS A 123 -5.73 -15.13 1.69
N ASN A 124 -6.35 -16.26 1.31
CA ASN A 124 -6.55 -16.69 -0.07
C ASN A 124 -5.24 -16.66 -0.90
N GLY A 125 -4.15 -17.12 -0.31
CA GLY A 125 -2.80 -17.11 -0.89
C GLY A 125 -2.08 -15.75 -0.90
N GLY A 126 -2.67 -14.71 -0.32
CA GLY A 126 -2.08 -13.37 -0.17
C GLY A 126 -1.32 -13.15 1.14
N LEU A 127 -0.75 -11.94 1.29
CA LEU A 127 -0.02 -11.52 2.49
C LEU A 127 -0.95 -11.12 3.65
N THR A 128 -2.16 -10.64 3.32
CA THR A 128 -3.21 -10.23 4.24
C THR A 128 -4.58 -10.36 3.57
N SER A 129 -5.62 -10.44 4.40
CA SER A 129 -7.03 -10.35 4.03
C SER A 129 -7.59 -8.92 4.05
N LEU A 130 -6.82 -7.96 4.57
CA LEU A 130 -7.25 -6.57 4.65
C LEU A 130 -7.32 -5.89 3.27
N PRO A 131 -8.16 -4.85 3.10
CA PRO A 131 -8.29 -4.12 1.84
C PRO A 131 -6.95 -3.48 1.38
N PRO A 132 -6.69 -3.39 0.07
CA PRO A 132 -5.41 -2.88 -0.45
C PRO A 132 -5.04 -1.46 0.01
N GLU A 133 -6.04 -0.62 0.29
CA GLU A 133 -5.88 0.77 0.75
C GLU A 133 -5.10 0.86 2.07
N THR A 134 -5.13 -0.20 2.87
CA THR A 134 -4.37 -0.32 4.13
C THR A 134 -2.86 -0.31 3.92
N GLY A 135 -2.40 -0.56 2.69
CA GLY A 135 -0.99 -0.51 2.31
C GLY A 135 -0.34 0.86 2.49
N ASN A 136 -1.14 1.92 2.64
CA ASN A 136 -0.67 3.31 2.82
C ASN A 136 -0.86 3.85 4.24
N MET A 137 -1.31 3.03 5.20
CA MET A 137 -1.50 3.45 6.59
C MET A 137 -0.18 3.47 7.37
N GLY A 138 0.12 4.57 8.05
CA GLY A 138 1.21 4.65 9.02
C GLY A 138 0.88 3.93 10.33
N LEU A 139 1.86 3.85 11.24
CA LEU A 139 1.75 3.15 12.52
C LEU A 139 0.54 3.63 13.35
N HIS A 140 0.27 4.93 13.31
CA HIS A 140 -0.75 5.57 14.14
C HIS A 140 -2.03 5.97 13.38
N ASP A 141 -2.11 5.67 12.09
CA ASP A 141 -3.32 5.94 11.32
C ASP A 141 -4.44 4.99 11.75
N THR A 142 -5.61 5.56 12.06
CA THR A 142 -6.82 4.81 12.38
C THR A 142 -7.84 4.88 11.26
N ALA A 143 -8.53 3.78 10.97
CA ALA A 143 -9.59 3.72 9.97
C ALA A 143 -10.81 2.89 10.41
N ASP A 144 -11.93 3.08 9.72
CA ASP A 144 -13.07 2.14 9.77
C ASP A 144 -12.84 1.05 8.72
N PHE A 145 -12.25 -0.07 9.14
CA PHE A 145 -11.96 -1.20 8.25
C PHE A 145 -13.23 -1.83 7.70
N MET A 146 -14.36 -1.72 8.42
CA MET A 146 -15.63 -2.24 7.94
C MET A 146 -16.12 -1.46 6.73
N ASP A 147 -15.97 -0.13 6.76
CA ASP A 147 -16.25 0.71 5.59
C ASP A 147 -15.28 0.41 4.44
N MET A 148 -13.97 0.25 4.73
CA MET A 148 -12.98 -0.11 3.70
C MET A 148 -13.31 -1.45 3.03
N PHE A 149 -13.72 -2.47 3.79
CA PHE A 149 -14.20 -3.74 3.22
C PHE A 149 -15.44 -3.54 2.37
N GLN A 150 -16.42 -2.76 2.82
CA GLN A 150 -17.65 -2.49 2.05
C GLN A 150 -17.34 -1.80 0.71
N GLN A 151 -16.45 -0.80 0.72
CA GLN A 151 -15.97 -0.12 -0.48
C GLN A 151 -15.25 -1.10 -1.41
N GLN A 152 -14.29 -1.88 -0.90
CA GLN A 152 -13.55 -2.85 -1.71
C GLN A 152 -14.49 -3.92 -2.32
N ILE A 153 -15.49 -4.39 -1.57
CA ILE A 153 -16.51 -5.33 -2.08
C ILE A 153 -17.34 -4.68 -3.20
N TYR A 154 -17.71 -3.40 -3.04
CA TYR A 154 -18.42 -2.65 -4.06
C TYR A 154 -17.59 -2.53 -5.35
N ASP A 155 -16.33 -2.15 -5.22
CA ASP A 155 -15.41 -2.01 -6.35
C ASP A 155 -15.19 -3.34 -7.07
N MET A 156 -14.99 -4.43 -6.33
CA MET A 156 -14.85 -5.76 -6.94
C MET A 156 -16.12 -6.18 -7.68
N LYS A 157 -17.31 -5.83 -7.19
CA LYS A 157 -18.57 -6.08 -7.92
C LYS A 157 -18.68 -5.23 -9.18
N LEU A 158 -18.31 -3.95 -9.11
CA LEU A 158 -18.31 -3.04 -10.25
C LEU A 158 -17.39 -3.53 -11.37
N LEU A 159 -16.20 -4.03 -10.99
CA LEU A 159 -15.21 -4.62 -11.89
C LEU A 159 -15.57 -6.03 -12.37
N LYS A 160 -16.73 -6.57 -11.97
CA LYS A 160 -17.18 -7.95 -12.26
C LYS A 160 -16.22 -9.04 -11.75
N GLN A 161 -15.46 -8.75 -10.69
CA GLN A 161 -14.55 -9.66 -10.00
C GLN A 161 -15.29 -10.41 -8.87
N SER A 162 -16.27 -11.25 -9.23
CA SER A 162 -17.14 -11.91 -8.25
C SER A 162 -16.40 -12.77 -7.22
N GLY A 163 -15.28 -13.41 -7.61
CA GLY A 163 -14.46 -14.20 -6.69
C GLY A 163 -13.81 -13.35 -5.61
N LEU A 164 -13.22 -12.21 -5.98
CA LEU A 164 -12.62 -11.26 -5.03
C LEU A 164 -13.69 -10.59 -4.17
N ALA A 165 -14.85 -10.24 -4.73
CA ALA A 165 -15.95 -9.70 -3.96
C ALA A 165 -16.45 -10.68 -2.88
N ALA A 166 -16.52 -11.99 -3.20
CA ALA A 166 -16.90 -13.02 -2.24
C ALA A 166 -15.82 -13.23 -1.17
N TYR A 167 -14.54 -13.17 -1.55
CA TYR A 167 -13.42 -13.23 -0.63
C TYR A 167 -13.46 -12.10 0.41
N TYR A 168 -13.55 -10.84 -0.02
CA TYR A 168 -13.62 -9.71 0.91
C TYR A 168 -14.89 -9.72 1.76
N GLN A 169 -16.01 -10.25 1.27
CA GLN A 169 -17.20 -10.49 2.10
C GLN A 169 -16.95 -11.53 3.20
N TYR A 170 -16.22 -12.60 2.90
CA TYR A 170 -15.82 -13.59 3.89
C TYR A 170 -14.91 -12.96 4.95
N SER A 171 -13.86 -12.25 4.54
CA SER A 171 -12.91 -11.60 5.47
C SER A 171 -13.61 -10.58 6.36
N MET A 172 -14.47 -9.72 5.77
CA MET A 172 -15.27 -8.75 6.53
C MET A 172 -16.12 -9.43 7.61
N ARG A 173 -16.77 -10.57 7.28
CA ARG A 173 -17.62 -11.30 8.23
C ARG A 173 -16.86 -11.80 9.45
N MET A 174 -15.60 -12.24 9.29
CA MET A 174 -14.78 -12.69 10.42
C MET A 174 -14.61 -11.59 11.47
N PHE A 175 -14.40 -10.34 11.02
CA PHE A 175 -14.27 -9.17 11.89
C PHE A 175 -15.63 -8.70 12.44
N GLU A 176 -16.71 -8.79 11.66
CA GLU A 176 -18.08 -8.53 12.15
C GLU A 176 -18.46 -9.48 13.28
N GLU A 177 -18.21 -10.78 13.09
CA GLU A 177 -18.50 -11.78 14.11
C GLU A 177 -17.74 -11.48 15.41
N PHE A 178 -16.45 -11.15 15.32
CA PHE A 178 -15.66 -10.72 16.48
C PHE A 178 -16.29 -9.54 17.22
N MET A 179 -16.68 -8.48 16.51
CA MET A 179 -17.35 -7.31 17.12
C MET A 179 -18.69 -7.63 17.78
N THR A 180 -19.39 -8.66 17.29
CA THR A 180 -20.70 -9.07 17.83
C THR A 180 -20.60 -10.07 18.98
N ARG A 181 -19.51 -10.85 19.07
CA ARG A 181 -19.27 -11.80 20.18
C ARG A 181 -18.95 -11.09 21.51
N GLY A 182 -18.40 -9.88 21.45
CA GLY A 182 -18.11 -9.07 22.63
C GLY A 182 -19.28 -8.27 23.20
N LYS A 183 -20.52 -8.55 22.75
CA LYS A 183 -21.75 -7.88 23.21
C LYS A 183 -22.61 -8.80 24.07
#